data_AF-A0A9N9WSM8-F1
#
_entry.id   AF-A0A9N9WSM8-F1
#
_cell.length_a   1.000
_cell.length_b   1.000
_cell.length_c   1.000
_cell.angle_alpha   90.00
_cell.angle_beta   90.00
_cell.angle_gamma   90.00
#
_symmetry.space_group_name_H-M   'P 1'
#
loop_
_entity.id
_entity.type
_entity.pdbx_description
1 polymer ?
#
loop_
_entity_poly.entity_id
_entity_poly.type
_entity_poly.pdbx_seq_one_letter_code
_entity_poly.pdbx_strand_id
1 'polypeptide(L)'
;MENQGKYFPHFQNFYFSATKDIYSLAVCMSLPTLQFDVLRRVLDNSSLTTENGRSFRKLIIESGALDVVLNCLNIFTHSNSDLDAQLTQNSNNSLKKPGIAFWNADQALQKQKYEERFIMIIFKVLSCYINPKDRCIKLDPENFDFPQIFVDTLKESCLIPVLCSYLRNDSVLDIMKKVELYGAVFNLLQAIASSSSLSKLLTLKHEYDSATIKSLINSMQDCIANYVSRLQSTCLDDEIKMLQSNLIITNNCIKEASNIENISNQMDQIKILERPISLAEKYVEVMKEIQFDLYEMIEETIYGFKFTVPYFLDRPLRLYDDSGHSGRYKRLAQESATLSKCLPLSFNSSIFIRQDSDRMDVMKCLITGPSNTPYANGCFEFDVYFPPNYPNTPVLMAYKTVTQSDQFINPNLYNNGLICLSILNTWQGSQESRWQPQKSTLMEVLIAIQTNVFVSEPYFNEPAYEKIRGTEKGDLESKYYTCSTYISSIKYAIIQQICNPSPCFKDVIYTHFWLKRNEICEQVQKWIKNAESNSKNSERAAEFLAISEMLTVQYQELKNKLSMLPTPQNLKDFDNKFVVKN
;
A
#
# COMPACT_ATOMS: atom_id res chain seq x y z
N MET A 1 14.69 -47.93 -45.77
CA MET A 1 14.69 -47.03 -44.60
C MET A 1 16.08 -46.41 -44.45
N GLU A 2 16.42 -45.35 -45.20
CA GLU A 2 17.78 -44.77 -45.05
C GLU A 2 17.94 -43.28 -45.45
N ASN A 3 16.87 -42.54 -45.76
CA ASN A 3 17.00 -41.12 -46.18
C ASN A 3 16.04 -40.12 -45.50
N GLN A 4 15.44 -40.46 -44.36
CA GLN A 4 14.61 -39.49 -43.60
C GLN A 4 15.39 -38.66 -42.56
N GLY A 5 16.68 -38.95 -42.34
CA GLY A 5 17.51 -38.23 -41.36
C GLY A 5 18.20 -36.94 -41.85
N LYS A 6 18.18 -36.62 -43.15
CA LYS A 6 18.95 -35.49 -43.71
C LYS A 6 18.20 -34.15 -43.75
N TYR A 7 16.87 -34.14 -43.64
CA TYR A 7 16.06 -32.92 -43.72
C TYR A 7 15.57 -32.38 -42.37
N PHE A 8 15.67 -33.18 -41.30
CA PHE A 8 15.25 -32.78 -39.96
C PHE A 8 16.02 -31.57 -39.42
N PRO A 9 17.36 -31.48 -39.55
CA PRO A 9 18.13 -30.32 -39.08
C PRO A 9 17.80 -29.04 -39.87
N HIS A 10 17.50 -29.15 -41.16
CA HIS A 10 17.12 -28.01 -42.00
C HIS A 10 15.70 -27.51 -41.69
N PHE A 11 14.76 -28.41 -41.41
CA PHE A 11 13.41 -28.05 -40.98
C PHE A 11 13.41 -27.41 -39.59
N GLN A 12 14.22 -27.93 -38.67
CA GLN A 12 14.39 -27.38 -37.32
C GLN A 12 15.06 -26.00 -37.36
N ASN A 13 16.10 -25.81 -38.18
CA ASN A 13 16.72 -24.49 -38.38
C ASN A 13 15.80 -23.50 -39.09
N PHE A 14 14.99 -23.93 -40.07
CA PHE A 14 13.99 -23.06 -40.71
C PHE A 14 12.88 -22.68 -39.72
N TYR A 15 12.40 -23.61 -38.90
CA TYR A 15 11.38 -23.35 -37.88
C TYR A 15 11.91 -22.43 -36.78
N PHE A 16 13.16 -22.63 -36.33
CA PHE A 16 13.83 -21.73 -35.37
C PHE A 16 14.17 -20.37 -35.96
N SER A 17 14.56 -20.27 -37.23
CA SER A 17 14.78 -18.99 -37.92
C SER A 17 13.46 -18.24 -38.10
N ALA A 18 12.43 -18.90 -38.64
CA ALA A 18 11.12 -18.30 -38.86
C ALA A 18 10.45 -17.88 -37.55
N THR A 19 10.58 -18.65 -36.47
CA THR A 19 10.09 -18.21 -35.15
C THR A 19 10.90 -17.04 -34.62
N LYS A 20 12.23 -17.02 -34.75
CA LYS A 20 13.07 -15.88 -34.34
C LYS A 20 12.77 -14.61 -35.14
N ASP A 21 12.43 -14.75 -36.41
CA ASP A 21 11.99 -13.67 -37.30
C ASP A 21 10.56 -13.21 -36.97
N ILE A 22 9.66 -14.11 -36.52
CA ILE A 22 8.32 -13.75 -36.03
C ILE A 22 8.38 -13.03 -34.67
N TYR A 23 9.24 -13.49 -33.75
CA TYR A 23 9.44 -12.85 -32.44
C TYR A 23 10.19 -11.52 -32.52
N SER A 24 10.88 -11.23 -33.63
CA SER A 24 11.52 -9.93 -33.87
C SER A 24 10.58 -8.90 -34.54
N LEU A 25 9.41 -9.32 -35.03
CA LEU A 25 8.40 -8.40 -35.55
C LEU A 25 7.74 -7.62 -34.40
N ALA A 26 7.61 -6.30 -34.57
CA ALA A 26 6.93 -5.42 -33.62
C ALA A 26 5.49 -5.87 -33.27
N VAL A 27 4.85 -6.64 -34.17
CA VAL A 27 3.50 -7.18 -34.00
C VAL A 27 3.45 -8.30 -32.94
N CYS A 28 4.56 -9.00 -32.70
CA CYS A 28 4.60 -10.12 -31.74
C CYS A 28 4.24 -9.67 -30.31
N MET A 29 4.66 -8.47 -29.93
CA MET A 29 4.33 -7.83 -28.65
C MET A 29 2.83 -7.55 -28.44
N SER A 30 2.01 -7.64 -29.49
CA SER A 30 0.57 -7.38 -29.46
C SER A 30 -0.29 -8.65 -29.60
N LEU A 31 0.31 -9.80 -29.98
CA LEU A 31 -0.40 -11.07 -30.14
C LEU A 31 -1.20 -11.48 -28.90
N PRO A 32 -0.64 -11.37 -27.66
CA PRO A 32 -1.36 -11.83 -26.49
C PRO A 32 -2.57 -10.97 -26.11
N THR A 33 -2.57 -9.68 -26.48
CA THR A 33 -3.70 -8.77 -26.27
C THR A 33 -4.65 -8.70 -27.46
N LEU A 34 -4.32 -9.36 -28.59
CA LEU A 34 -5.03 -9.21 -29.86
C LEU A 34 -6.52 -9.55 -29.75
N GLN A 35 -6.87 -10.61 -29.02
CA GLN A 35 -8.26 -11.02 -28.80
C GLN A 35 -9.09 -9.93 -28.09
N PHE A 36 -8.50 -9.26 -27.09
CA PHE A 36 -9.13 -8.16 -26.38
C PHE A 36 -9.20 -6.91 -27.27
N ASP A 37 -8.18 -6.66 -28.09
CA ASP A 37 -8.19 -5.55 -29.05
C ASP A 37 -9.22 -5.72 -30.16
N VAL A 38 -9.43 -6.95 -30.65
CA VAL A 38 -10.50 -7.28 -31.59
C VAL A 38 -11.85 -7.05 -30.92
N LEU A 39 -12.06 -7.62 -29.73
CA LEU A 39 -13.31 -7.43 -28.98
C LEU A 39 -13.61 -5.93 -28.74
N ARG A 40 -12.59 -5.17 -28.31
CA ARG A 40 -12.69 -3.72 -28.14
C ARG A 40 -13.13 -3.04 -29.42
N ARG A 41 -12.50 -3.33 -30.56
CA ARG A 41 -12.84 -2.70 -31.85
C ARG A 41 -14.25 -3.07 -32.32
N VAL A 42 -14.68 -4.31 -32.09
CA VAL A 42 -16.05 -4.74 -32.44
C VAL A 42 -17.06 -3.99 -31.57
N LEU A 43 -16.82 -3.92 -30.25
CA LEU A 43 -17.67 -3.16 -29.32
C LEU A 43 -17.74 -1.68 -29.67
N ASP A 44 -16.60 -1.08 -30.01
CA ASP A 44 -16.47 0.33 -30.38
C ASP A 44 -17.24 0.67 -31.67
N ASN A 45 -17.37 -0.29 -32.60
CA ASN A 45 -18.15 -0.16 -33.83
C ASN A 45 -19.62 -0.63 -33.68
N SER A 46 -20.02 -1.13 -32.51
CA SER A 46 -21.36 -1.65 -32.26
C SER A 46 -22.17 -0.68 -31.40
N SER A 47 -22.94 0.21 -32.04
CA SER A 47 -23.72 1.25 -31.35
C SER A 47 -24.81 0.66 -30.45
N LEU A 48 -24.97 1.26 -29.26
CA LEU A 48 -25.97 0.90 -28.26
C LEU A 48 -27.42 1.15 -28.70
N THR A 49 -27.61 2.00 -29.71
CA THR A 49 -28.92 2.34 -30.27
C THR A 49 -29.46 1.25 -31.19
N THR A 50 -28.60 0.38 -31.70
CA THR A 50 -28.98 -0.67 -32.65
C THR A 50 -29.37 -1.97 -31.92
N GLU A 51 -30.36 -2.69 -32.46
CA GLU A 51 -30.72 -4.02 -31.95
C GLU A 51 -29.53 -4.99 -32.00
N ASN A 52 -28.76 -4.97 -33.09
CA ASN A 52 -27.56 -5.79 -33.25
C ASN A 52 -26.50 -5.49 -32.17
N GLY A 53 -26.25 -4.20 -31.88
CA GLY A 53 -25.29 -3.81 -30.84
C GLY A 53 -25.75 -4.17 -29.41
N ARG A 54 -27.06 -4.21 -29.17
CA ARG A 54 -27.66 -4.67 -27.90
C ARG A 54 -27.60 -6.19 -27.78
N SER A 55 -28.00 -6.92 -28.81
CA SER A 55 -27.92 -8.38 -28.87
C SER A 55 -26.49 -8.89 -28.73
N PHE A 56 -25.52 -8.18 -29.32
CA PHE A 56 -24.10 -8.51 -29.17
C PHE A 56 -23.61 -8.40 -27.71
N ARG A 57 -24.03 -7.36 -26.99
CA ARG A 57 -23.69 -7.18 -25.56
C ARG A 57 -24.35 -8.22 -24.66
N LYS A 58 -25.58 -8.62 -24.99
CA LYS A 58 -26.28 -9.72 -24.31
C LYS A 58 -25.55 -11.04 -24.54
N LEU A 59 -25.13 -11.32 -25.78
CA LEU A 59 -24.35 -12.50 -26.13
C LEU A 59 -23.00 -12.55 -25.38
N ILE A 60 -22.33 -11.41 -25.18
CA ILE A 60 -21.08 -11.33 -24.39
C ILE A 60 -21.30 -11.74 -22.93
N ILE A 61 -22.45 -11.39 -22.34
CA ILE A 61 -22.82 -11.83 -20.98
C ILE A 61 -23.15 -13.33 -21.01
N GLU A 62 -24.03 -13.77 -21.92
CA GLU A 62 -24.49 -15.17 -22.00
C GLU A 62 -23.36 -16.16 -22.31
N SER A 63 -22.34 -15.74 -23.05
CA SER A 63 -21.16 -16.56 -23.37
C SER A 63 -20.11 -16.58 -22.26
N GLY A 64 -20.27 -15.80 -21.18
CA GLY A 64 -19.27 -15.65 -20.11
C GLY A 64 -18.01 -14.89 -20.55
N ALA A 65 -18.00 -14.28 -21.74
CA ALA A 65 -16.85 -13.54 -22.24
C ALA A 65 -16.53 -12.31 -21.36
N LEU A 66 -17.55 -11.70 -20.76
CA LEU A 66 -17.37 -10.62 -19.78
C LEU A 66 -16.67 -11.12 -18.49
N ASP A 67 -17.07 -12.29 -17.99
CA ASP A 67 -16.46 -12.89 -16.80
C ASP A 67 -14.99 -13.21 -17.06
N VAL A 68 -14.64 -13.67 -18.27
CA VAL A 68 -13.24 -13.88 -18.67
C VAL A 68 -12.47 -12.55 -18.65
N VAL A 69 -13.05 -11.46 -19.17
CA VAL A 69 -12.40 -10.13 -19.14
C VAL A 69 -12.14 -9.65 -17.70
N LEU A 70 -13.12 -9.81 -16.81
CA LEU A 70 -13.00 -9.41 -15.40
C LEU A 70 -12.08 -10.34 -14.58
N ASN A 71 -12.08 -11.64 -14.86
CA ASN A 71 -11.14 -12.58 -14.26
C ASN A 71 -9.71 -12.34 -14.73
N CYS A 72 -9.51 -11.98 -16.01
CA CYS A 72 -8.20 -11.53 -16.49
C CYS A 72 -7.75 -10.27 -15.76
N LEU A 73 -8.65 -9.30 -15.50
CA LEU A 73 -8.32 -8.13 -14.69
C LEU A 73 -7.78 -8.58 -13.32
N ASN A 74 -8.50 -9.48 -12.66
CA ASN A 74 -8.12 -10.05 -11.37
C ASN A 74 -6.72 -10.69 -11.42
N ILE A 75 -6.43 -11.51 -12.43
CA ILE A 75 -5.12 -12.16 -12.58
C ILE A 75 -4.02 -11.11 -12.73
N PHE A 76 -4.16 -10.15 -13.64
CA PHE A 76 -3.11 -9.16 -13.90
C PHE A 76 -2.96 -8.12 -12.79
N THR A 77 -3.94 -7.99 -11.87
CA THR A 77 -3.85 -7.11 -10.70
C THR A 77 -3.39 -7.83 -9.43
N HIS A 78 -3.70 -9.12 -9.27
CA HIS A 78 -3.28 -9.97 -8.13
C HIS A 78 -1.98 -10.76 -8.38
N SER A 79 -1.45 -10.78 -9.62
CA SER A 79 -0.10 -11.30 -9.89
C SER A 79 1.00 -10.49 -9.20
N ASN A 80 0.68 -9.33 -8.62
CA ASN A 80 1.58 -8.59 -7.72
C ASN A 80 1.55 -9.08 -6.26
N SER A 81 0.61 -9.94 -5.85
CA SER A 81 0.56 -10.49 -4.49
C SER A 81 0.97 -11.96 -4.39
N ASP A 82 0.73 -12.78 -5.43
CA ASP A 82 0.96 -14.24 -5.36
C ASP A 82 2.27 -14.73 -6.01
N LEU A 83 2.95 -13.92 -6.81
CA LEU A 83 4.24 -14.31 -7.41
C LEU A 83 5.43 -14.22 -6.46
N ASP A 84 5.34 -13.44 -5.38
CA ASP A 84 6.30 -13.51 -4.27
C ASP A 84 6.15 -14.83 -3.48
N ALA A 85 4.98 -15.47 -3.54
CA ALA A 85 4.71 -16.74 -2.86
C ALA A 85 4.99 -17.99 -3.73
N GLN A 86 4.94 -17.89 -5.06
CA GLN A 86 5.14 -19.04 -5.96
C GLN A 86 6.54 -19.18 -6.57
N LEU A 87 7.39 -18.14 -6.50
CA LEU A 87 8.82 -18.27 -6.85
C LEU A 87 9.64 -19.06 -5.81
N THR A 88 9.04 -19.40 -4.66
CA THR A 88 9.63 -20.26 -3.62
C THR A 88 9.28 -21.74 -3.76
N GLN A 89 8.39 -22.15 -4.69
CA GLN A 89 7.93 -23.55 -4.77
C GLN A 89 8.26 -24.33 -6.05
N ASN A 90 8.79 -23.71 -7.11
CA ASN A 90 9.10 -24.42 -8.36
C ASN A 90 10.59 -24.43 -8.75
N SER A 91 11.47 -24.75 -7.80
CA SER A 91 12.86 -25.13 -8.09
C SER A 91 13.23 -26.52 -7.57
N ASN A 92 12.32 -27.49 -7.73
CA ASN A 92 12.62 -28.92 -7.55
C ASN A 92 12.28 -29.69 -8.83
N ASN A 93 13.15 -29.61 -9.85
CA ASN A 93 13.72 -30.81 -10.48
C ASN A 93 14.71 -30.51 -11.62
N SER A 94 15.93 -31.06 -11.42
CA SER A 94 16.90 -31.56 -12.41
C SER A 94 17.99 -30.63 -13.00
N LEU A 95 19.23 -31.02 -12.67
CA LEU A 95 20.52 -30.92 -13.39
C LEU A 95 21.30 -29.58 -13.44
N LYS A 96 22.28 -29.53 -12.52
CA LYS A 96 23.48 -28.68 -12.37
C LYS A 96 24.04 -28.00 -13.65
N LYS A 97 24.37 -26.71 -13.52
CA LYS A 97 25.71 -26.10 -13.76
C LYS A 97 25.86 -24.79 -12.94
N PRO A 98 27.09 -24.42 -12.50
CA PRO A 98 27.30 -23.24 -11.66
C PRO A 98 27.40 -21.99 -12.54
N GLY A 99 26.46 -21.07 -12.37
CA GLY A 99 26.43 -19.81 -13.12
C GLY A 99 25.54 -18.82 -12.39
N ILE A 100 26.15 -17.71 -12.00
CA ILE A 100 25.60 -16.46 -11.48
C ILE A 100 24.15 -16.23 -11.93
N ALA A 101 23.19 -16.30 -11.00
CA ALA A 101 21.84 -15.81 -11.22
C ALA A 101 21.88 -14.27 -11.22
N PHE A 102 22.11 -13.71 -12.39
CA PHE A 102 21.99 -12.30 -12.68
C PHE A 102 20.50 -11.95 -12.66
N TRP A 103 20.03 -11.25 -11.62
CA TRP A 103 18.71 -10.59 -11.65
C TRP A 103 18.69 -9.64 -12.84
N ASN A 104 17.90 -9.93 -13.87
CA ASN A 104 17.84 -9.11 -15.07
C ASN A 104 16.69 -8.11 -14.94
N ALA A 105 16.98 -6.91 -14.43
CA ALA A 105 16.01 -5.83 -14.24
C ALA A 105 15.22 -5.52 -15.52
N ASP A 106 15.82 -5.72 -16.69
CA ASP A 106 15.17 -5.55 -17.99
C ASP A 106 14.01 -6.53 -18.20
N GLN A 107 14.13 -7.77 -17.70
CA GLN A 107 13.06 -8.77 -17.81
C GLN A 107 11.89 -8.45 -16.88
N ALA A 108 12.17 -7.95 -15.67
CA ALA A 108 11.14 -7.51 -14.72
C ALA A 108 10.38 -6.28 -15.26
N LEU A 109 11.11 -5.30 -15.82
CA LEU A 109 10.52 -4.11 -16.43
C LEU A 109 9.70 -4.46 -17.68
N GLN A 110 10.16 -5.41 -18.50
CA GLN A 110 9.39 -5.91 -19.65
C GLN A 110 8.11 -6.62 -19.23
N LYS A 111 8.16 -7.44 -18.16
CA LYS A 111 6.99 -8.10 -17.58
C LYS A 111 5.98 -7.07 -17.05
N GLN A 112 6.44 -6.08 -16.30
CA GLN A 112 5.58 -5.00 -15.79
C GLN A 112 4.90 -4.23 -16.93
N LYS A 113 5.66 -3.81 -17.96
CA LYS A 113 5.10 -3.13 -19.14
C LYS A 113 4.08 -3.99 -19.88
N TYR A 114 4.29 -5.30 -19.91
CA TYR A 114 3.37 -6.25 -20.52
C TYR A 114 2.06 -6.36 -19.72
N GLU A 115 2.13 -6.51 -18.40
CA GLU A 115 0.95 -6.55 -17.52
C GLU A 115 0.15 -5.23 -17.56
N GLU A 116 0.84 -4.08 -17.54
CA GLU A 116 0.21 -2.76 -17.69
C GLU A 116 -0.56 -2.63 -19.00
N ARG A 117 -0.02 -3.19 -20.09
CA ARG A 117 -0.70 -3.23 -21.40
C ARG A 117 -1.97 -4.08 -21.37
N PHE A 118 -1.96 -5.19 -20.64
CA PHE A 118 -3.14 -6.05 -20.46
C PHE A 118 -4.24 -5.35 -19.67
N ILE A 119 -3.88 -4.71 -18.55
CA ILE A 119 -4.84 -3.96 -17.74
C ILE A 119 -5.43 -2.80 -18.56
N MET A 120 -4.59 -2.08 -19.30
CA MET A 120 -5.03 -1.00 -20.18
C MET A 120 -6.04 -1.48 -21.23
N ILE A 121 -5.78 -2.61 -21.91
CA ILE A 121 -6.72 -3.10 -22.93
C ILE A 121 -8.04 -3.58 -22.31
N ILE A 122 -8.01 -4.18 -21.13
CA ILE A 122 -9.21 -4.59 -20.40
C ILE A 122 -10.08 -3.38 -20.04
N PHE A 123 -9.49 -2.31 -19.50
CA PHE A 123 -10.23 -1.07 -19.24
C PHE A 123 -10.83 -0.48 -20.50
N LYS A 124 -10.12 -0.53 -21.62
CA LYS A 124 -10.64 -0.07 -22.91
C LYS A 124 -11.81 -0.95 -23.41
N VAL A 125 -11.75 -2.28 -23.25
CA VAL A 125 -12.86 -3.19 -23.58
C VAL A 125 -14.10 -2.84 -22.75
N LEU A 126 -13.95 -2.71 -21.43
CA LEU A 126 -15.04 -2.36 -20.53
C LEU A 126 -15.62 -0.97 -20.85
N SER A 127 -14.77 0.01 -21.15
CA SER A 127 -15.19 1.35 -21.53
C SER A 127 -16.01 1.31 -22.83
N CYS A 128 -15.55 0.61 -23.88
CA CYS A 128 -16.30 0.44 -25.13
C CYS A 128 -17.58 -0.39 -24.96
N TYR A 129 -17.60 -1.35 -24.02
CA TYR A 129 -18.82 -2.08 -23.69
C TYR A 129 -19.88 -1.13 -23.12
N ILE A 130 -19.50 -0.25 -22.18
CA ILE A 130 -20.42 0.66 -21.50
C ILE A 130 -20.80 1.85 -22.38
N ASN A 131 -19.83 2.47 -23.05
CA ASN A 131 -20.03 3.67 -23.86
C ASN A 131 -19.09 3.66 -25.09
N PRO A 132 -19.51 3.08 -26.23
CA PRO A 132 -18.74 3.10 -27.48
C PRO A 132 -18.67 4.53 -28.04
N LYS A 133 -17.82 4.79 -29.05
CA LYS A 133 -17.48 6.11 -29.64
C LYS A 133 -18.60 7.14 -29.91
N ASP A 134 -19.88 6.79 -29.83
CA ASP A 134 -21.00 7.74 -29.73
C ASP A 134 -20.98 8.45 -28.37
N ARG A 135 -19.96 9.29 -28.14
CA ARG A 135 -19.65 10.02 -26.89
C ARG A 135 -20.73 11.02 -26.40
N CYS A 136 -21.95 10.99 -26.94
CA CYS A 136 -22.98 12.00 -26.65
C CYS A 136 -24.40 11.41 -26.52
N ILE A 137 -24.56 10.23 -25.91
CA ILE A 137 -25.89 9.82 -25.46
C ILE A 137 -25.84 9.72 -23.94
N LYS A 138 -26.39 10.74 -23.26
CA LYS A 138 -26.99 10.50 -21.94
C LYS A 138 -28.00 9.39 -22.20
N LEU A 139 -27.68 8.18 -21.76
CA LEU A 139 -28.57 7.04 -21.94
C LEU A 139 -29.88 7.43 -21.27
N ASP A 140 -30.93 7.59 -22.08
CA ASP A 140 -32.22 8.06 -21.61
C ASP A 140 -32.71 7.07 -20.56
N PRO A 141 -32.91 7.49 -19.30
CA PRO A 141 -33.20 6.56 -18.20
C PRO A 141 -34.46 5.73 -18.42
N GLU A 142 -35.36 6.16 -19.31
CA GLU A 142 -36.58 5.43 -19.67
C GLU A 142 -36.40 4.37 -20.77
N ASN A 143 -35.31 4.42 -21.57
CA ASN A 143 -35.15 3.57 -22.77
C ASN A 143 -33.92 2.66 -22.76
N PHE A 144 -32.98 2.85 -21.84
CA PHE A 144 -31.76 2.06 -21.79
C PHE A 144 -31.34 1.77 -20.36
N ASP A 145 -31.56 0.53 -19.92
CA ASP A 145 -31.01 0.03 -18.66
C ASP A 145 -30.15 -1.21 -18.94
N PHE A 146 -28.95 -1.24 -18.35
CA PHE A 146 -28.11 -2.42 -18.44
C PHE A 146 -28.78 -3.58 -17.68
N PRO A 147 -28.66 -4.84 -18.16
CA PRO A 147 -29.19 -5.97 -17.43
C PRO A 147 -28.67 -5.98 -15.99
N GLN A 148 -29.53 -6.22 -15.00
CA GLN A 148 -29.13 -6.24 -13.59
C GLN A 148 -27.95 -7.20 -13.34
N ILE A 149 -27.93 -8.33 -14.06
CA ILE A 149 -26.83 -9.30 -14.09
C ILE A 149 -25.48 -8.61 -14.37
N PHE A 150 -25.41 -7.71 -15.36
CA PHE A 150 -24.19 -6.96 -15.67
C PHE A 150 -23.75 -6.07 -14.51
N VAL A 151 -24.69 -5.37 -13.88
CA VAL A 151 -24.43 -4.49 -12.74
C VAL A 151 -23.90 -5.30 -11.55
N ASP A 152 -24.49 -6.46 -11.28
CA ASP A 152 -24.10 -7.33 -10.18
C ASP A 152 -22.74 -7.99 -10.45
N THR A 153 -22.48 -8.47 -11.68
CA THR A 153 -21.17 -8.97 -12.09
C THR A 153 -20.07 -7.92 -11.89
N LEU A 154 -20.33 -6.63 -12.21
CA LEU A 154 -19.36 -5.57 -11.94
C LEU A 154 -19.14 -5.32 -10.45
N LYS A 155 -20.20 -5.35 -9.62
CA LYS A 155 -20.11 -5.17 -8.17
C LYS A 155 -19.32 -6.29 -7.48
N GLU A 156 -19.51 -7.52 -7.92
CA GLU A 156 -18.82 -8.70 -7.38
C GLU A 156 -17.38 -8.84 -7.90
N SER A 157 -17.04 -8.14 -8.98
CA SER A 157 -15.70 -8.16 -9.57
C SER A 157 -14.67 -7.30 -8.81
N CYS A 158 -13.39 -7.51 -9.13
CA CYS A 158 -12.29 -6.69 -8.63
C CYS A 158 -12.22 -5.26 -9.23
N LEU A 159 -13.13 -4.89 -10.15
CA LEU A 159 -13.03 -3.65 -10.92
C LEU A 159 -12.96 -2.40 -10.03
N ILE A 160 -13.88 -2.27 -9.07
CA ILE A 160 -13.93 -1.11 -8.17
C ILE A 160 -12.68 -1.04 -7.28
N PRO A 161 -12.26 -2.11 -6.58
CA PRO A 161 -10.98 -2.14 -5.86
C PRO A 161 -9.79 -1.70 -6.70
N VAL A 162 -9.70 -2.20 -7.94
CA VAL A 162 -8.59 -1.90 -8.85
C VAL A 162 -8.62 -0.43 -9.28
N LEU A 163 -9.78 0.11 -9.64
CA LEU A 163 -9.91 1.54 -9.97
C LEU A 163 -9.52 2.42 -8.78
N CYS A 164 -9.98 2.09 -7.58
CA CYS A 164 -9.58 2.81 -6.37
C CYS A 164 -8.06 2.76 -6.13
N SER A 165 -7.42 1.60 -6.34
CA SER A 165 -5.95 1.46 -6.23
C SER A 165 -5.20 2.42 -7.15
N TYR A 166 -5.60 2.52 -8.42
CA TYR A 166 -4.99 3.49 -9.34
C TYR A 166 -5.26 4.94 -8.94
N LEU A 167 -6.48 5.27 -8.51
CA LEU A 167 -6.86 6.63 -8.13
C LEU A 167 -6.26 7.10 -6.79
N ARG A 168 -5.81 6.18 -5.94
CA ARG A 168 -5.08 6.50 -4.71
C ARG A 168 -3.65 6.96 -4.96
N ASN A 169 -3.09 6.68 -6.14
CA ASN A 169 -1.72 7.10 -6.44
C ASN A 169 -1.64 8.63 -6.49
N ASP A 170 -0.87 9.20 -5.57
CA ASP A 170 -0.63 10.64 -5.45
C ASP A 170 0.73 11.08 -6.05
N SER A 171 1.53 10.14 -6.56
CA SER A 171 2.78 10.43 -7.28
C SER A 171 2.51 10.87 -8.71
N VAL A 172 2.50 12.19 -8.96
CA VAL A 172 2.31 12.74 -10.32
C VAL A 172 3.35 12.21 -11.31
N LEU A 173 4.59 11.96 -10.87
CA LEU A 173 5.64 11.39 -11.71
C LEU A 173 5.33 9.94 -12.13
N ASP A 174 4.75 9.13 -11.25
CA ASP A 174 4.39 7.75 -11.60
C ASP A 174 3.12 7.69 -12.45
N ILE A 175 2.19 8.63 -12.24
CA ILE A 175 1.04 8.82 -13.14
C ILE A 175 1.54 9.21 -14.53
N MET A 176 2.49 10.14 -14.62
CA MET A 176 3.09 10.57 -15.90
C MET A 176 3.78 9.43 -16.64
N LYS A 177 4.56 8.59 -15.94
CA LYS A 177 5.18 7.39 -16.55
C LYS A 177 4.15 6.41 -17.13
N LYS A 178 2.89 6.46 -16.69
CA LYS A 178 1.80 5.55 -17.06
C LYS A 178 0.61 6.29 -17.70
N VAL A 179 0.85 7.41 -18.37
CA VAL A 179 -0.20 8.32 -18.88
C VAL A 179 -1.29 7.60 -19.70
N GLU A 180 -0.93 6.63 -20.53
CA GLU A 180 -1.89 5.87 -21.36
C GLU A 180 -2.82 4.97 -20.52
N LEU A 181 -2.32 4.39 -19.43
CA LEU A 181 -3.08 3.55 -18.52
C LEU A 181 -4.08 4.38 -17.72
N TYR A 182 -3.63 5.52 -17.17
CA TYR A 182 -4.53 6.46 -16.48
C TYR A 182 -5.57 7.06 -17.44
N GLY A 183 -5.20 7.31 -18.70
CA GLY A 183 -6.16 7.66 -19.74
C GLY A 183 -7.25 6.60 -19.93
N ALA A 184 -6.90 5.31 -19.90
CA ALA A 184 -7.88 4.23 -19.97
C ALA A 184 -8.78 4.16 -18.73
N VAL A 185 -8.23 4.39 -17.53
CA VAL A 185 -8.99 4.51 -16.27
C VAL A 185 -10.02 5.64 -16.36
N PHE A 186 -9.60 6.84 -16.78
CA PHE A 186 -10.49 8.00 -16.90
C PHE A 186 -11.60 7.78 -17.93
N ASN A 187 -11.29 7.18 -19.09
CA ASN A 187 -12.31 6.84 -20.08
C ASN A 187 -13.32 5.81 -19.55
N LEU A 188 -12.89 4.85 -18.75
CA LEU A 188 -13.80 3.88 -18.12
C LEU A 188 -14.70 4.57 -17.09
N LEU A 189 -14.16 5.47 -16.26
CA LEU A 189 -14.95 6.22 -15.29
C LEU A 189 -15.97 7.14 -15.95
N GLN A 190 -15.60 7.80 -17.05
CA GLN A 190 -16.53 8.59 -17.86
C GLN A 190 -17.65 7.72 -18.44
N ALA A 191 -17.32 6.52 -18.92
CA ALA A 191 -18.31 5.57 -19.42
C ALA A 191 -19.28 5.13 -18.30
N ILE A 192 -18.78 4.77 -17.12
CA ILE A 192 -19.61 4.42 -15.96
C ILE A 192 -20.52 5.60 -15.55
N ALA A 193 -19.97 6.82 -15.52
CA ALA A 193 -20.72 8.03 -15.17
C ALA A 193 -21.81 8.38 -16.20
N SER A 194 -21.67 7.95 -17.45
CA SER A 194 -22.66 8.20 -18.51
C SER A 194 -23.92 7.33 -18.41
N SER A 195 -23.91 6.32 -17.54
CA SER A 195 -25.04 5.41 -17.30
C SER A 195 -25.67 5.66 -15.94
N SER A 196 -26.98 5.89 -15.93
CA SER A 196 -27.76 6.07 -14.70
C SER A 196 -27.68 4.86 -13.77
N SER A 197 -27.78 3.64 -14.29
CA SER A 197 -27.71 2.41 -13.47
C SER A 197 -26.32 2.09 -12.93
N LEU A 198 -25.25 2.44 -13.66
CA LEU A 198 -23.88 2.21 -13.23
C LEU A 198 -23.31 3.35 -12.37
N SER A 199 -23.88 4.55 -12.45
CA SER A 199 -23.41 5.71 -11.69
C SER A 199 -23.32 5.46 -10.18
N LYS A 200 -24.23 4.65 -9.63
CA LYS A 200 -24.21 4.17 -8.23
C LYS A 200 -22.88 3.56 -7.83
N LEU A 201 -22.21 2.85 -8.74
CA LEU A 201 -20.91 2.20 -8.50
C LEU A 201 -19.81 3.21 -8.15
N LEU A 202 -19.92 4.46 -8.62
CA LEU A 202 -18.95 5.54 -8.35
C LEU A 202 -19.07 6.11 -6.94
N THR A 203 -20.24 5.91 -6.31
CA THR A 203 -20.56 6.37 -4.95
C THR A 203 -20.57 5.26 -3.92
N LEU A 204 -20.44 3.98 -4.34
CA LEU A 204 -20.34 2.86 -3.41
C LEU A 204 -19.09 3.02 -2.53
N LYS A 205 -19.30 2.92 -1.21
CA LYS A 205 -18.22 2.72 -0.26
C LYS A 205 -17.82 1.25 -0.29
N HIS A 206 -16.55 0.98 -0.52
CA HIS A 206 -16.03 -0.39 -0.48
C HIS A 206 -15.96 -0.86 0.98
N GLU A 207 -16.18 -2.15 1.26
CA GLU A 207 -16.31 -2.71 2.63
C GLU A 207 -15.11 -2.43 3.56
N TYR A 208 -13.97 -2.04 2.99
CA TYR A 208 -12.71 -1.77 3.67
C TYR A 208 -12.18 -0.34 3.45
N ASP A 209 -12.94 0.56 2.82
CA ASP A 209 -12.47 1.90 2.44
C ASP A 209 -13.55 2.97 2.59
N SER A 210 -13.23 4.05 3.31
CA SER A 210 -14.12 5.21 3.46
C SER A 210 -14.14 6.11 2.22
N ALA A 211 -13.11 6.03 1.38
CA ALA A 211 -12.99 6.83 0.17
C ALA A 211 -13.82 6.23 -0.99
N THR A 212 -14.65 7.06 -1.59
CA THR A 212 -15.35 6.75 -2.85
C THR A 212 -14.48 7.11 -4.04
N ILE A 213 -14.75 6.52 -5.21
CA ILE A 213 -14.12 6.92 -6.48
C ILE A 213 -14.23 8.43 -6.69
N LYS A 214 -15.38 9.03 -6.34
CA LYS A 214 -15.61 10.48 -6.37
C LYS A 214 -14.60 11.26 -5.51
N SER A 215 -14.38 10.85 -4.26
CA SER A 215 -13.39 11.50 -3.40
C SER A 215 -11.95 11.30 -3.89
N LEU A 216 -11.63 10.13 -4.42
CA LEU A 216 -10.28 9.84 -4.94
C LEU A 216 -9.97 10.66 -6.20
N ILE A 217 -10.94 10.82 -7.11
CA ILE A 217 -10.81 11.68 -8.29
C ILE A 217 -10.57 13.14 -7.91
N ASN A 218 -11.30 13.66 -6.90
CA ASN A 218 -11.06 15.02 -6.40
C ASN A 218 -9.63 15.15 -5.85
N SER A 219 -9.19 14.21 -5.00
CA SER A 219 -7.84 14.20 -4.43
C SER A 219 -6.75 14.16 -5.52
N MET A 220 -6.91 13.30 -6.53
CA MET A 220 -5.97 13.21 -7.65
C MET A 220 -5.96 14.50 -8.48
N GLN A 221 -7.12 15.13 -8.70
CA GLN A 221 -7.20 16.40 -9.40
C GLN A 221 -6.47 17.52 -8.65
N ASP A 222 -6.65 17.58 -7.33
CA ASP A 222 -5.94 18.55 -6.49
C ASP A 222 -4.43 18.29 -6.51
N CYS A 223 -4.00 17.02 -6.49
CA CYS A 223 -2.58 16.66 -6.58
C CYS A 223 -1.95 17.12 -7.90
N ILE A 224 -2.58 16.80 -9.04
CA ILE A 224 -2.08 17.18 -10.37
C ILE A 224 -2.14 18.70 -10.57
N ALA A 225 -3.21 19.37 -10.12
CA ALA A 225 -3.33 20.83 -10.21
C ALA A 225 -2.23 21.52 -9.40
N ASN A 226 -1.94 21.04 -8.20
CA ASN A 226 -0.86 21.56 -7.36
C ASN A 226 0.51 21.36 -8.01
N TYR A 227 0.76 20.21 -8.64
CA TYR A 227 2.00 19.97 -9.38
C TYR A 227 2.15 20.91 -10.59
N VAL A 228 1.11 21.04 -11.41
CA VAL A 228 1.09 21.92 -12.59
C VAL A 228 1.30 23.38 -12.20
N SER A 229 0.65 23.85 -11.12
CA SER A 229 0.80 25.24 -10.67
C SER A 229 2.22 25.62 -10.22
N ARG A 230 3.05 24.63 -9.87
CA ARG A 230 4.44 24.82 -9.44
C ARG A 230 5.44 24.76 -10.59
N LEU A 231 5.01 24.34 -11.78
CA LEU A 231 5.84 24.33 -12.99
C LEU A 231 5.73 25.69 -13.69
N GLN A 232 6.86 26.27 -14.09
CA GLN A 232 6.87 27.47 -14.94
C GLN A 232 6.20 27.14 -16.29
N SER A 233 5.27 28.00 -16.73
CA SER A 233 4.36 27.75 -17.87
C SER A 233 5.03 27.42 -19.20
N THR A 234 6.33 27.67 -19.33
CA THR A 234 7.15 27.41 -20.54
C THR A 234 7.73 25.99 -20.60
N CYS A 235 7.56 25.16 -19.57
CA CYS A 235 8.18 23.82 -19.47
C CYS A 235 7.17 22.68 -19.27
N LEU A 236 5.86 22.93 -19.42
CA LEU A 236 4.86 21.86 -19.28
C LEU A 236 4.83 20.95 -20.52
N ASP A 237 5.12 19.68 -20.29
CA ASP A 237 4.93 18.59 -21.25
C ASP A 237 3.47 18.49 -21.69
N ASP A 238 3.21 18.28 -22.98
CA ASP A 238 1.83 18.27 -23.54
C ASP A 238 1.01 17.09 -22.99
N GLU A 239 1.68 16.00 -22.60
CA GLU A 239 1.07 14.84 -21.95
C GLU A 239 0.41 15.19 -20.61
N ILE A 240 1.02 16.07 -19.81
CA ILE A 240 0.47 16.47 -18.51
C ILE A 240 -0.79 17.32 -18.71
N LYS A 241 -0.79 18.21 -19.71
CA LYS A 241 -1.95 19.04 -20.04
C LYS A 241 -3.13 18.17 -20.49
N MET A 242 -2.86 17.16 -21.33
CA MET A 242 -3.87 16.20 -21.76
C MET A 242 -4.44 15.38 -20.59
N LEU A 243 -3.57 14.89 -19.71
CA LEU A 243 -3.96 14.16 -18.51
C LEU A 243 -4.84 15.03 -17.59
N GLN A 244 -4.42 16.27 -17.33
CA GLN A 244 -5.17 17.23 -16.51
C GLN A 244 -6.54 17.54 -17.11
N SER A 245 -6.60 17.77 -18.43
CA SER A 245 -7.86 17.99 -19.15
C SER A 245 -8.81 16.80 -19.03
N ASN A 246 -8.32 15.57 -19.27
CA ASN A 246 -9.11 14.35 -19.15
C ASN A 246 -9.62 14.12 -17.72
N LEU A 247 -8.82 14.45 -16.71
CA LEU A 247 -9.21 14.33 -15.31
C LEU A 247 -10.30 15.32 -14.93
N ILE A 248 -10.20 16.58 -15.39
CA ILE A 248 -11.24 17.60 -15.20
C ILE A 248 -12.57 17.13 -15.82
N ILE A 249 -12.53 16.63 -17.06
CA ILE A 249 -13.71 16.09 -17.75
C ILE A 249 -14.31 14.94 -16.94
N THR A 250 -13.49 13.99 -16.51
CA THR A 250 -13.93 12.85 -15.69
C THR A 250 -14.62 13.31 -14.41
N ASN A 251 -14.04 14.27 -13.68
CA ASN A 251 -14.64 14.76 -12.45
C ASN A 251 -15.99 15.45 -12.70
N ASN A 252 -16.10 16.23 -13.79
CA ASN A 252 -17.36 16.87 -14.16
C ASN A 252 -18.43 15.83 -14.51
N CYS A 253 -18.12 14.80 -15.29
CA CYS A 253 -19.05 13.71 -15.59
C CYS A 253 -19.55 13.01 -14.32
N ILE A 254 -18.66 12.72 -13.36
CA ILE A 254 -19.02 12.08 -12.08
C ILE A 254 -19.92 13.01 -11.24
N LYS A 255 -19.63 14.32 -11.21
CA LYS A 255 -20.46 15.32 -10.52
C LYS A 255 -21.85 15.42 -11.13
N GLU A 256 -21.96 15.44 -12.46
CA GLU A 256 -23.24 15.45 -13.17
C GLU A 256 -24.06 14.19 -12.89
N ALA A 257 -23.44 13.01 -12.93
CA ALA A 257 -24.09 11.74 -12.60
C ALA A 257 -24.63 11.74 -11.15
N SER A 258 -23.88 12.33 -10.21
CA SER A 258 -24.33 12.49 -8.81
C SER A 258 -25.53 13.43 -8.66
N ASN A 259 -25.63 14.48 -9.49
CA ASN A 259 -26.71 15.47 -9.41
C ASN A 259 -28.03 14.93 -9.97
N ILE A 260 -27.97 14.02 -10.95
CA ILE A 260 -29.16 13.34 -11.50
C ILE A 260 -29.80 12.43 -10.43
N GLU A 261 -29.00 11.80 -9.57
CA GLU A 261 -29.52 11.04 -8.42
C GLU A 261 -30.22 11.92 -7.39
N ASN A 262 -29.74 13.15 -7.13
CA ASN A 262 -30.38 14.06 -6.17
C ASN A 262 -31.79 14.51 -6.59
N ILE A 263 -32.09 14.51 -7.90
CA ILE A 263 -33.42 14.85 -8.43
C ILE A 263 -34.35 13.61 -8.38
N SER A 264 -33.82 12.42 -8.62
CA SER A 264 -34.55 11.15 -8.48
C SER A 264 -34.88 10.81 -7.01
N ASN A 265 -33.96 11.14 -6.10
CA ASN A 265 -34.07 10.86 -4.66
C ASN A 265 -35.06 11.78 -3.90
N GLN A 266 -35.69 12.76 -4.57
CA GLN A 266 -36.78 13.54 -3.96
C GLN A 266 -38.11 12.78 -3.88
N MET A 267 -38.28 11.67 -4.62
CA MET A 267 -39.48 10.82 -4.50
C MET A 267 -39.34 9.66 -3.51
N ASP A 268 -38.12 9.34 -3.05
CA ASP A 268 -37.87 8.28 -2.06
C ASP A 268 -37.48 8.87 -0.70
N GLN A 269 -38.32 9.73 -0.13
CA GLN A 269 -38.24 10.05 1.29
C GLN A 269 -38.79 8.89 2.15
N ILE A 270 -38.07 7.76 2.29
CA ILE A 270 -38.17 6.89 3.48
C ILE A 270 -36.83 6.17 3.75
N LYS A 271 -36.17 6.54 4.87
CA LYS A 271 -35.09 5.85 5.61
C LYS A 271 -33.69 5.76 4.96
N ILE A 272 -32.92 6.84 5.04
CA ILE A 272 -31.47 6.70 5.22
C ILE A 272 -31.25 6.35 6.69
N LEU A 273 -31.07 5.06 6.98
CA LEU A 273 -30.35 4.66 8.18
C LEU A 273 -28.91 5.09 7.96
N GLU A 274 -28.44 6.09 8.72
CA GLU A 274 -27.02 6.36 8.89
C GLU A 274 -26.37 5.04 9.32
N ARG A 275 -25.58 4.42 8.42
CA ARG A 275 -24.78 3.25 8.82
C ARG A 275 -23.82 3.74 9.91
N PRO A 276 -23.77 3.08 11.07
CA PRO A 276 -22.82 3.46 12.12
C PRO A 276 -21.40 3.38 11.54
N ILE A 277 -20.64 4.48 11.70
CA ILE A 277 -19.23 4.57 11.29
C ILE A 277 -18.49 3.38 11.92
N SER A 278 -17.77 2.61 11.11
CA SER A 278 -17.00 1.49 11.64
C SER A 278 -15.87 1.97 12.54
N LEU A 279 -15.44 1.15 13.50
CA LEU A 279 -14.31 1.50 14.37
C LEU A 279 -13.04 1.85 13.58
N ALA A 280 -12.82 1.18 12.44
CA ALA A 280 -11.67 1.42 11.56
C ALA A 280 -11.75 2.79 10.88
N GLU A 281 -12.91 3.18 10.36
CA GLU A 281 -13.13 4.51 9.78
C GLU A 281 -12.97 5.60 10.85
N LYS A 282 -13.54 5.38 12.05
CA LYS A 282 -13.42 6.33 13.16
C LYS A 282 -11.99 6.48 13.64
N TYR A 283 -11.23 5.38 13.66
CA TYR A 283 -9.80 5.41 13.97
C TYR A 283 -9.04 6.26 12.96
N VAL A 284 -9.24 6.05 11.65
CA VAL A 284 -8.55 6.84 10.63
C VAL A 284 -8.91 8.31 10.74
N GLU A 285 -10.19 8.65 10.91
CA GLU A 285 -10.66 10.02 11.13
C GLU A 285 -9.94 10.70 12.31
N VAL A 286 -9.93 10.05 13.47
CA VAL A 286 -9.39 10.61 14.71
C VAL A 286 -7.87 10.70 14.69
N MET A 287 -7.21 9.67 14.17
CA MET A 287 -5.75 9.60 14.17
C MET A 287 -5.14 10.52 13.09
N LYS A 288 -5.90 10.92 12.06
CA LYS A 288 -5.44 11.87 11.03
C LYS A 288 -5.10 13.23 11.62
N GLU A 289 -5.92 13.71 12.54
CA GLU A 289 -5.75 15.03 13.19
C GLU A 289 -4.46 15.14 14.01
N ILE A 290 -3.94 14.02 14.50
CA ILE A 290 -2.73 13.97 15.34
C ILE A 290 -1.55 13.30 14.62
N GLN A 291 -1.65 13.11 13.30
CA GLN A 291 -0.69 12.38 12.48
C GLN A 291 0.66 13.09 12.35
N PHE A 292 0.64 14.38 12.05
CA PHE A 292 1.82 15.24 11.93
C PHE A 292 1.60 16.48 12.77
N ASP A 293 2.59 16.85 13.59
CA ASP A 293 2.53 18.10 14.36
C ASP A 293 3.93 18.63 14.67
N LEU A 294 4.02 19.89 15.07
CA LEU A 294 5.23 20.47 15.62
C LEU A 294 5.33 20.15 17.12
N TYR A 295 6.55 20.09 17.64
CA TYR A 295 6.82 19.92 19.06
C TYR A 295 8.08 20.67 19.44
N GLU A 296 8.11 21.32 20.59
CA GLU A 296 9.32 21.98 21.09
C GLU A 296 10.26 20.90 21.66
N MET A 297 11.11 20.31 20.80
CA MET A 297 12.04 19.24 21.19
C MET A 297 13.35 19.80 21.71
N ILE A 298 13.71 21.00 21.28
CA ILE A 298 14.95 21.69 21.60
C ILE A 298 14.62 23.02 22.26
N GLU A 299 15.25 23.28 23.40
CA GLU A 299 15.21 24.56 24.10
C GLU A 299 16.59 25.21 24.04
N GLU A 300 16.65 26.45 23.56
CA GLU A 300 17.88 27.25 23.55
C GLU A 300 18.28 27.67 24.97
N THR A 301 19.58 27.64 25.24
CA THR A 301 20.18 27.99 26.53
C THR A 301 21.42 28.84 26.31
N ILE A 302 21.88 29.52 27.36
CA ILE A 302 23.11 30.34 27.30
C ILE A 302 24.38 29.58 26.92
N TYR A 303 24.37 28.24 26.98
CA TYR A 303 25.51 27.37 26.65
C TYR A 303 25.29 26.52 25.38
N GLY A 304 24.27 26.82 24.57
CA GLY A 304 23.87 26.05 23.39
C GLY A 304 22.42 25.61 23.49
N PHE A 305 22.11 24.33 23.30
CA PHE A 305 20.75 23.83 23.40
C PHE A 305 20.65 22.58 24.28
N LYS A 306 19.44 22.31 24.79
CA LYS A 306 19.09 21.06 25.47
C LYS A 306 17.84 20.45 24.85
N PHE A 307 17.75 19.13 24.85
CA PHE A 307 16.53 18.46 24.43
C PHE A 307 15.51 18.42 25.59
N THR A 308 14.26 18.76 25.29
CA THR A 308 13.12 18.65 26.22
C THR A 308 12.56 17.22 26.29
N VAL A 309 12.89 16.39 25.27
CA VAL A 309 12.50 14.98 25.15
C VAL A 309 13.73 14.08 24.95
N PRO A 310 13.70 12.80 25.36
CA PRO A 310 14.79 11.88 25.07
C PRO A 310 15.04 11.76 23.57
N TYR A 311 16.29 11.96 23.16
CA TYR A 311 16.72 11.95 21.75
C TYR A 311 18.09 11.29 21.59
N PHE A 312 18.12 10.12 20.97
CA PHE A 312 19.27 9.23 20.84
C PHE A 312 20.38 9.80 19.94
N LEU A 313 20.00 10.69 19.00
CA LEU A 313 20.90 11.32 18.03
C LEU A 313 21.47 12.68 18.51
N ASP A 314 21.40 12.98 19.82
CA ASP A 314 21.94 14.21 20.42
C ASP A 314 23.43 14.42 20.12
N ARG A 315 24.25 13.35 20.22
CA ARG A 315 25.70 13.44 19.97
C ARG A 315 26.03 13.87 18.54
N PRO A 316 25.55 13.21 17.47
CA PRO A 316 25.71 13.69 16.10
C PRO A 316 25.32 15.16 15.95
N LEU A 317 24.18 15.57 16.51
CA LEU A 317 23.65 16.92 16.35
C LEU A 317 24.55 18.00 16.96
N ARG A 318 25.28 17.70 18.04
CA ARG A 318 26.26 18.61 18.65
C ARG A 318 27.61 18.69 17.92
N LEU A 319 27.93 17.70 17.08
CA LEU A 319 29.23 17.60 16.40
C LEU A 319 29.24 18.32 15.05
N TYR A 320 28.07 18.52 14.45
CA TYR A 320 27.93 19.12 13.13
C TYR A 320 27.62 20.61 13.21
N ASP A 321 28.42 21.42 12.52
CA ASP A 321 28.16 22.85 12.33
C ASP A 321 27.05 23.04 11.29
N ASP A 322 26.08 23.90 11.58
CA ASP A 322 24.91 24.16 10.73
C ASP A 322 25.24 25.23 9.70
N SER A 323 26.29 24.99 8.90
CA SER A 323 26.64 25.86 7.78
C SER A 323 25.54 25.74 6.70
N GLY A 324 24.51 26.58 6.83
CA GLY A 324 23.27 26.53 6.07
C GLY A 324 23.46 26.63 4.56
N HIS A 325 23.39 25.49 3.88
CA HIS A 325 23.27 25.46 2.43
C HIS A 325 21.80 25.68 2.04
N SER A 326 21.52 26.74 1.27
CA SER A 326 20.15 27.09 0.82
C SER A 326 19.43 25.93 0.11
N GLY A 327 20.18 25.07 -0.60
CA GLY A 327 19.65 23.85 -1.22
C GLY A 327 19.17 22.80 -0.23
N ARG A 328 19.86 22.63 0.91
CA ARG A 328 19.44 21.72 2.00
C ARG A 328 18.14 22.18 2.62
N TYR A 329 18.03 23.46 2.96
CA TYR A 329 16.81 24.01 3.56
C TYR A 329 15.59 23.82 2.64
N LYS A 330 15.76 24.06 1.34
CA LYS A 330 14.71 23.80 0.34
C LYS A 330 14.29 22.33 0.33
N ARG A 331 15.25 21.40 0.42
CA ARG A 331 14.95 19.97 0.47
C ARG A 331 14.24 19.57 1.76
N LEU A 332 14.66 20.08 2.92
CA LEU A 332 14.00 19.81 4.20
C LEU A 332 12.55 20.33 4.22
N ALA A 333 12.32 21.52 3.67
CA ALA A 333 10.97 22.06 3.53
C ALA A 333 10.09 21.19 2.62
N GLN A 334 10.66 20.58 1.57
CA GLN A 334 9.94 19.62 0.70
C GLN A 334 9.60 18.31 1.42
N GLU A 335 10.52 17.79 2.25
CA GLU A 335 10.24 16.61 3.10
C GLU A 335 9.10 16.94 4.08
N SER A 336 9.21 18.02 4.85
CA SER A 336 8.19 18.46 5.81
C SER A 336 6.82 18.64 5.16
N ALA A 337 6.76 19.31 4.00
CA ALA A 337 5.51 19.51 3.26
C ALA A 337 4.87 18.19 2.80
N THR A 338 5.67 17.21 2.37
CA THR A 338 5.18 15.88 1.97
C THR A 338 4.70 15.09 3.18
N LEU A 339 5.49 15.05 4.25
CA LEU A 339 5.19 14.31 5.48
C LEU A 339 3.93 14.85 6.17
N SER A 340 3.69 16.16 6.16
CA SER A 340 2.46 16.72 6.75
C SER A 340 1.16 16.27 6.08
N LYS A 341 1.22 15.71 4.86
CA LYS A 341 0.02 15.38 4.06
C LYS A 341 -0.09 13.89 3.73
N CYS A 342 1.02 13.26 3.36
CA CYS A 342 1.05 11.96 2.69
C CYS A 342 1.45 10.78 3.60
N LEU A 343 1.51 10.95 4.92
CA LEU A 343 1.88 9.85 5.81
C LEU A 343 0.87 8.69 5.75
N PRO A 344 1.35 7.43 5.65
CA PRO A 344 0.49 6.26 5.72
C PRO A 344 -0.38 6.25 6.98
N LEU A 345 -1.70 6.14 6.78
CA LEU A 345 -2.70 6.09 7.84
C LEU A 345 -3.72 5.00 7.53
N SER A 346 -3.75 3.98 8.36
CA SER A 346 -4.75 2.91 8.27
C SER A 346 -4.98 2.28 9.63
N PHE A 347 -6.10 1.57 9.77
CA PHE A 347 -6.38 0.81 10.99
C PHE A 347 -5.34 -0.29 11.28
N ASN A 348 -4.64 -0.78 10.23
CA ASN A 348 -3.67 -1.87 10.32
C ASN A 348 -2.26 -1.40 10.67
N SER A 349 -1.83 -0.25 10.14
CA SER A 349 -0.54 0.36 10.42
C SER A 349 -0.57 1.83 10.02
N SER A 350 0.04 2.67 10.84
CA SER A 350 0.04 4.12 10.68
C SER A 350 1.38 4.71 11.10
N ILE A 351 1.75 5.83 10.49
CA ILE A 351 2.97 6.57 10.81
C ILE A 351 2.58 7.94 11.33
N PHE A 352 3.22 8.34 12.43
CA PHE A 352 3.05 9.62 13.11
C PHE A 352 4.39 10.33 13.22
N ILE A 353 4.42 11.64 12.97
CA ILE A 353 5.64 12.44 13.04
C ILE A 353 5.45 13.63 13.96
N ARG A 354 6.50 13.93 14.72
CA ARG A 354 6.67 15.22 15.38
C ARG A 354 7.95 15.85 14.83
N GLN A 355 7.84 17.06 14.33
CA GLN A 355 8.99 17.85 13.89
C GLN A 355 9.31 18.88 14.96
N ASP A 356 10.59 19.18 15.18
CA ASP A 356 10.94 20.28 16.05
C ASP A 356 10.36 21.61 15.52
N SER A 357 9.94 22.48 16.44
CA SER A 357 9.24 23.72 16.11
C SER A 357 10.14 24.72 15.38
N ASP A 358 11.43 24.73 15.71
CA ASP A 358 12.40 25.67 15.16
C ASP A 358 13.36 24.99 14.17
N ARG A 359 13.55 23.67 14.29
CA ARG A 359 14.49 22.89 13.47
C ARG A 359 13.82 21.83 12.59
N MET A 360 13.70 22.12 11.29
CA MET A 360 13.17 21.17 10.30
C MET A 360 14.02 19.90 10.10
N ASP A 361 15.29 19.92 10.54
CA ASP A 361 16.20 18.78 10.44
C ASP A 361 16.11 17.82 11.64
N VAL A 362 15.26 18.10 12.62
CA VAL A 362 15.05 17.27 13.81
C VAL A 362 13.61 16.80 13.85
N MET A 363 13.42 15.48 13.86
CA MET A 363 12.10 14.86 13.95
C MET A 363 12.12 13.64 14.86
N LYS A 364 10.95 13.26 15.37
CA LYS A 364 10.67 11.95 15.94
C LYS A 364 9.53 11.31 15.17
N CYS A 365 9.57 9.99 15.06
CA CYS A 365 8.58 9.20 14.34
C CYS A 365 8.04 8.09 15.25
N LEU A 366 6.75 7.79 15.12
CA LEU A 366 6.11 6.63 15.74
C LEU A 366 5.39 5.83 14.68
N ILE A 367 5.68 4.54 14.60
CA ILE A 367 5.05 3.59 13.66
C ILE A 367 4.24 2.59 14.45
N THR A 368 2.96 2.40 14.11
CA THR A 368 2.16 1.31 14.70
C THR A 368 2.41 0.02 13.92
N GLY A 369 2.71 -1.07 14.61
CA GLY A 369 3.08 -2.33 13.98
C GLY A 369 1.96 -2.90 13.10
N PRO A 370 2.26 -3.40 11.88
CA PRO A 370 1.27 -3.93 10.96
C PRO A 370 0.51 -5.15 11.50
N SER A 371 -0.78 -5.24 11.14
CA SER A 371 -1.61 -6.44 11.34
C SER A 371 -0.94 -7.69 10.76
N ASN A 372 -1.24 -8.86 11.34
CA ASN A 372 -0.70 -10.16 10.93
C ASN A 372 0.83 -10.31 11.07
N THR A 373 1.45 -9.49 11.92
CA THR A 373 2.88 -9.58 12.27
C THR A 373 3.01 -9.71 13.80
N PRO A 374 4.17 -10.16 14.34
CA PRO A 374 4.40 -10.14 15.77
C PRO A 374 4.54 -8.72 16.36
N TYR A 375 4.45 -7.68 15.53
CA TYR A 375 4.51 -6.27 15.91
C TYR A 375 3.12 -5.63 16.04
N ALA A 376 2.07 -6.32 15.59
CA ALA A 376 0.72 -5.78 15.44
C ALA A 376 0.27 -4.94 16.65
N ASN A 377 -0.24 -3.74 16.38
CA ASN A 377 -0.74 -2.78 17.37
C ASN A 377 0.29 -2.26 18.38
N GLY A 378 1.56 -2.66 18.31
CA GLY A 378 2.64 -2.04 19.09
C GLY A 378 3.00 -0.65 18.54
N CYS A 379 3.39 0.27 19.42
CA CYS A 379 3.92 1.58 19.06
C CYS A 379 5.46 1.57 19.12
N PHE A 380 6.11 1.81 17.98
CA PHE A 380 7.56 1.81 17.84
C PHE A 380 8.07 3.21 17.56
N GLU A 381 8.92 3.74 18.46
CA GLU A 381 9.43 5.11 18.40
C GLU A 381 10.83 5.16 17.79
N PHE A 382 11.07 6.18 16.97
CA PHE A 382 12.32 6.42 16.28
C PHE A 382 12.71 7.91 16.33
N ASP A 383 14.00 8.17 16.48
CA ASP A 383 14.56 9.51 16.32
C ASP A 383 15.08 9.68 14.89
N VAL A 384 14.92 10.87 14.33
CA VAL A 384 15.25 11.18 12.94
C VAL A 384 16.02 12.50 12.89
N TYR A 385 17.21 12.49 12.30
CA TYR A 385 18.06 13.67 12.11
C TYR A 385 18.55 13.78 10.67
N PHE A 386 18.38 14.94 10.04
CA PHE A 386 18.88 15.20 8.70
C PHE A 386 20.27 15.86 8.77
N PRO A 387 21.36 15.17 8.41
CA PRO A 387 22.71 15.70 8.57
C PRO A 387 22.99 16.92 7.65
N PRO A 388 24.08 17.69 7.86
CA PRO A 388 24.39 18.87 7.04
C PRO A 388 24.60 18.59 5.54
N ASN A 389 25.05 17.37 5.18
CA ASN A 389 25.23 16.98 3.78
C ASN A 389 23.95 16.37 3.16
N TYR A 390 22.82 16.40 3.85
CA TYR A 390 21.54 15.95 3.29
C TYR A 390 21.11 16.86 2.11
N PRO A 391 20.62 16.30 0.98
CA PRO A 391 20.29 14.89 0.73
C PRO A 391 21.41 14.05 0.11
N ASN A 392 22.65 14.52 0.00
CA ASN A 392 23.75 13.71 -0.55
C ASN A 392 24.09 12.51 0.33
N THR A 393 23.85 12.62 1.64
CA THR A 393 23.87 11.51 2.60
C THR A 393 22.45 11.19 3.09
N PRO A 394 22.16 9.93 3.45
CA PRO A 394 20.86 9.56 4.00
C PRO A 394 20.57 10.29 5.31
N VAL A 395 19.29 10.33 5.66
CA VAL A 395 18.82 10.70 7.00
C VAL A 395 19.41 9.74 8.04
N LEU A 396 19.75 10.24 9.22
CA LEU A 396 20.15 9.42 10.36
C LEU A 396 18.90 9.06 11.16
N MET A 397 18.74 7.79 11.49
CA MET A 397 17.56 7.29 12.20
C MET A 397 17.96 6.31 13.29
N ALA A 398 17.36 6.43 14.47
CA ALA A 398 17.66 5.57 15.62
C ALA A 398 16.39 4.96 16.22
N TYR A 399 16.41 3.65 16.48
CA TYR A 399 15.33 2.93 17.15
C TYR A 399 15.35 3.14 18.67
N LYS A 400 14.23 3.60 19.24
CA LYS A 400 14.19 3.98 20.67
C LYS A 400 13.43 3.00 21.56
N THR A 401 12.54 2.15 21.02
CA THR A 401 11.79 1.16 21.82
C THR A 401 12.69 -0.05 22.17
N VAL A 402 13.78 0.20 22.89
CA VAL A 402 14.83 -0.77 23.20
C VAL A 402 14.34 -1.83 24.20
N THR A 403 14.68 -3.10 23.96
CA THR A 403 14.40 -4.19 24.90
C THR A 403 15.48 -4.23 25.98
N GLN A 404 15.12 -4.52 27.23
CA GLN A 404 16.11 -4.73 28.32
C GLN A 404 16.68 -6.17 28.32
N SER A 405 16.53 -6.89 27.22
CA SER A 405 16.95 -8.29 27.05
C SER A 405 18.00 -8.39 25.94
N ASP A 406 18.85 -9.42 26.01
CA ASP A 406 19.79 -9.75 24.91
C ASP A 406 19.09 -10.16 23.61
N GLN A 407 17.77 -10.44 23.68
CA GLN A 407 16.95 -10.73 22.51
C GLN A 407 16.43 -9.44 21.86
N PHE A 408 16.82 -9.24 20.61
CA PHE A 408 16.30 -8.19 19.73
C PHE A 408 14.85 -8.48 19.33
N ILE A 409 14.04 -7.43 19.19
CA ILE A 409 12.66 -7.54 18.69
C ILE A 409 12.60 -7.81 17.18
N ASN A 410 13.69 -7.50 16.47
CA ASN A 410 13.90 -7.79 15.06
C ASN A 410 15.41 -7.82 14.76
N PRO A 411 15.92 -8.68 13.86
CA PRO A 411 17.35 -8.72 13.51
C PRO A 411 17.90 -7.40 12.95
N ASN A 412 17.03 -6.53 12.41
CA ASN A 412 17.43 -5.22 11.89
C ASN A 412 17.27 -4.07 12.88
N LEU A 413 16.75 -4.32 14.10
CA LEU A 413 16.52 -3.30 15.14
C LEU A 413 17.36 -3.60 16.39
N TYR A 414 18.44 -2.85 16.55
CA TYR A 414 19.42 -3.09 17.59
C TYR A 414 19.10 -2.28 18.85
N ASN A 415 19.48 -2.82 20.00
CA ASN A 415 19.29 -2.16 21.31
C ASN A 415 20.11 -0.88 21.48
N ASN A 416 21.16 -0.70 20.68
CA ASN A 416 21.92 0.55 20.62
C ASN A 416 21.32 1.59 19.66
N GLY A 417 20.09 1.35 19.18
CA GLY A 417 19.37 2.22 18.26
C GLY A 417 19.73 2.06 16.78
N LEU A 418 20.71 1.24 16.42
CA LEU A 418 21.04 1.01 15.01
C LEU A 418 19.87 0.32 14.28
N ILE A 419 19.54 0.85 13.09
CA ILE A 419 18.56 0.29 12.17
C ILE A 419 19.31 -0.18 10.93
N CYS A 420 19.21 -1.47 10.58
CA CYS A 420 19.88 -2.04 9.42
C CYS A 420 18.96 -2.02 8.19
N LEU A 421 19.15 -1.03 7.31
CA LEU A 421 18.43 -0.91 6.04
C LEU A 421 19.38 -0.43 4.94
N SER A 422 19.21 -0.98 3.73
CA SER A 422 20.03 -0.58 2.58
C SER A 422 19.79 0.88 2.17
N ILE A 423 18.55 1.37 2.26
CA ILE A 423 18.19 2.77 1.98
C ILE A 423 18.83 3.75 2.98
N LEU A 424 19.18 3.29 4.19
CA LEU A 424 19.95 4.07 5.18
C LEU A 424 21.46 3.88 5.04
N ASN A 425 21.91 3.09 4.06
CA ASN A 425 23.31 2.67 3.89
C ASN A 425 23.91 1.95 5.12
N THR A 426 23.08 1.43 6.02
CA THR A 426 23.50 0.64 7.20
C THR A 426 23.44 -0.86 6.96
N TRP A 427 22.93 -1.27 5.80
CA TRP A 427 22.89 -2.67 5.39
C TRP A 427 23.27 -2.85 3.91
N GLN A 428 23.65 -4.07 3.54
CA GLN A 428 23.94 -4.41 2.16
C GLN A 428 22.66 -4.41 1.32
N GLY A 429 22.76 -4.00 0.06
CA GLY A 429 21.65 -3.95 -0.88
C GLY A 429 22.12 -3.57 -2.28
N SER A 430 21.26 -3.79 -3.28
CA SER A 430 21.51 -3.38 -4.66
C SER A 430 21.71 -1.87 -4.76
N GLN A 431 22.37 -1.38 -5.82
CA GLN A 431 22.56 0.06 -6.00
C GLN A 431 21.23 0.83 -6.02
N GLU A 432 20.16 0.22 -6.53
CA GLU A 432 18.84 0.83 -6.59
C GLU A 432 18.18 0.94 -5.21
N SER A 433 18.41 -0.04 -4.32
CA SER A 433 17.86 -0.06 -2.96
C SER A 433 18.58 0.85 -1.97
N ARG A 434 19.76 1.36 -2.34
CA ARG A 434 20.56 2.28 -1.51
C ARG A 434 20.05 3.72 -1.63
N TRP A 435 20.47 4.57 -0.70
CA TRP A 435 20.13 5.98 -0.71
C TRP A 435 20.51 6.65 -2.05
N GLN A 436 19.53 7.28 -2.70
CA GLN A 436 19.71 8.06 -3.93
C GLN A 436 19.39 9.54 -3.65
N PRO A 437 20.37 10.46 -3.60
CA PRO A 437 20.15 11.85 -3.18
C PRO A 437 19.01 12.62 -3.87
N GLN A 438 18.75 12.29 -5.13
CA GLN A 438 17.72 12.97 -5.95
C GLN A 438 16.35 12.28 -5.92
N LYS A 439 16.24 11.07 -5.35
CA LYS A 439 15.00 10.28 -5.35
C LYS A 439 14.55 9.91 -3.94
N SER A 440 15.48 9.49 -3.09
CA SER A 440 15.16 8.94 -1.79
C SER A 440 14.64 9.98 -0.82
N THR A 441 13.63 9.62 -0.02
CA THR A 441 12.96 10.50 0.94
C THR A 441 12.91 9.86 2.33
N LEU A 442 12.57 10.63 3.37
CA LEU A 442 12.29 10.02 4.68
C LEU A 442 11.07 9.09 4.57
N MET A 443 10.05 9.45 3.78
CA MET A 443 8.85 8.63 3.60
C MET A 443 9.20 7.20 3.13
N GLU A 444 10.08 7.06 2.14
CA GLU A 444 10.53 5.75 1.66
C GLU A 444 11.25 4.93 2.73
N VAL A 445 12.03 5.58 3.61
CA VAL A 445 12.66 4.91 4.76
C VAL A 445 11.60 4.39 5.73
N LEU A 446 10.59 5.20 6.05
CA LEU A 446 9.52 4.81 6.98
C LEU A 446 8.67 3.67 6.41
N ILE A 447 8.36 3.71 5.11
CA ILE A 447 7.68 2.61 4.40
C ILE A 447 8.56 1.36 4.42
N ALA A 448 9.87 1.46 4.16
CA ALA A 448 10.77 0.32 4.21
C ALA A 448 10.82 -0.33 5.61
N ILE A 449 10.70 0.45 6.69
CA ILE A 449 10.56 -0.11 8.05
C ILE A 449 9.25 -0.91 8.16
N GLN A 450 8.12 -0.37 7.68
CA GLN A 450 6.84 -1.08 7.73
C GLN A 450 6.86 -2.38 6.90
N THR A 451 7.46 -2.38 5.71
CA THR A 451 7.36 -3.50 4.76
C THR A 451 8.47 -4.53 4.90
N ASN A 452 9.67 -4.12 5.34
CA ASN A 452 10.85 -5.01 5.33
C ASN A 452 11.33 -5.36 6.75
N VAL A 453 11.02 -4.53 7.75
CA VAL A 453 11.39 -4.79 9.15
C VAL A 453 10.21 -5.41 9.89
N PHE A 454 9.05 -4.76 9.88
CA PHE A 454 7.86 -5.27 10.56
C PHE A 454 7.10 -6.31 9.72
N VAL A 455 7.75 -7.45 9.48
CA VAL A 455 7.22 -8.57 8.68
C VAL A 455 6.65 -9.70 9.55
N SER A 456 5.89 -10.61 8.95
CA SER A 456 5.26 -11.75 9.64
C SER A 456 6.26 -12.79 10.17
N GLU A 457 7.38 -12.99 9.49
CA GLU A 457 8.42 -13.97 9.83
C GLU A 457 9.79 -13.31 10.00
N PRO A 458 9.99 -12.50 11.06
CA PRO A 458 11.18 -11.66 11.22
C PRO A 458 12.47 -12.43 11.45
N TYR A 459 12.39 -13.72 11.80
CA TYR A 459 13.56 -14.60 11.91
C TYR A 459 14.40 -14.62 10.63
N PHE A 460 13.75 -14.57 9.48
CA PHE A 460 14.42 -14.61 8.17
C PHE A 460 15.00 -13.27 7.73
N ASN A 461 14.87 -12.21 8.53
CA ASN A 461 15.62 -10.97 8.31
C ASN A 461 17.09 -11.11 8.73
N GLU A 462 17.44 -12.19 9.46
CA GLU A 462 18.82 -12.53 9.77
C GLU A 462 19.55 -13.00 8.50
N PRO A 463 20.73 -12.42 8.19
CA PRO A 463 21.53 -12.80 7.04
C PRO A 463 21.72 -14.30 6.86
N ALA A 464 21.44 -14.77 5.64
CA ALA A 464 21.57 -16.15 5.19
C ALA A 464 20.53 -17.14 5.75
N TYR A 465 19.60 -16.68 6.59
CA TYR A 465 18.54 -17.54 7.12
C TYR A 465 17.41 -17.75 6.09
N GLU A 466 17.32 -16.92 5.05
CA GLU A 466 16.34 -17.10 3.96
C GLU A 466 16.51 -18.46 3.27
N LYS A 467 17.74 -18.99 3.24
CA LYS A 467 18.07 -20.29 2.61
C LYS A 467 17.45 -21.49 3.31
N ILE A 468 17.04 -21.34 4.56
CA ILE A 468 16.41 -22.41 5.36
C ILE A 468 14.89 -22.22 5.50
N ARG A 469 14.32 -21.19 4.89
CA ARG A 469 12.86 -20.99 4.85
C ARG A 469 12.17 -22.16 4.13
N GLY A 470 11.07 -22.66 4.69
CA GLY A 470 10.34 -23.82 4.17
C GLY A 470 10.97 -25.17 4.53
N THR A 471 12.08 -25.18 5.27
CA THR A 471 12.57 -26.39 5.92
C THR A 471 11.93 -26.53 7.29
N GLU A 472 11.69 -27.76 7.74
CA GLU A 472 11.06 -28.02 9.04
C GLU A 472 11.81 -27.34 10.20
N LYS A 473 13.15 -27.36 10.17
CA LYS A 473 13.99 -26.67 11.14
C LYS A 473 13.85 -25.15 11.05
N GLY A 474 13.92 -24.57 9.85
CA GLY A 474 13.79 -23.12 9.66
C GLY A 474 12.43 -22.59 10.07
N ASP A 475 11.37 -23.32 9.74
CA ASP A 475 9.99 -22.97 10.09
C ASP A 475 9.76 -23.09 11.61
N LEU A 476 10.37 -24.08 12.26
CA LEU A 476 10.34 -24.21 13.72
C LEU A 476 11.03 -23.03 14.42
N GLU A 477 12.22 -22.65 13.99
CA GLU A 477 12.95 -21.49 14.53
C GLU A 477 12.20 -20.17 14.26
N SER A 478 11.61 -20.02 13.07
CA SER A 478 10.76 -18.87 12.73
C SER A 478 9.56 -18.75 13.67
N LYS A 479 8.87 -19.86 13.94
CA LYS A 479 7.74 -19.90 14.91
C LYS A 479 8.18 -19.53 16.32
N TYR A 480 9.30 -20.10 16.78
CA TYR A 480 9.85 -19.80 18.10
C TYR A 480 10.21 -18.32 18.25
N TYR A 481 10.93 -17.77 17.27
CA TYR A 481 11.32 -16.37 17.25
C TYR A 481 10.09 -15.44 17.22
N THR A 482 9.09 -15.78 16.41
CA THR A 482 7.83 -15.03 16.33
C THR A 482 7.09 -15.03 17.68
N CYS A 483 6.97 -16.19 18.32
CA CYS A 483 6.33 -16.30 19.64
C CYS A 483 7.09 -15.53 20.72
N SER A 484 8.42 -15.55 20.68
CA SER A 484 9.26 -14.74 21.58
C SER A 484 9.09 -13.24 21.32
N THR A 485 8.90 -12.84 20.07
CA THR A 485 8.67 -11.45 19.67
C THR A 485 7.35 -10.92 20.21
N TYR A 486 6.30 -11.76 20.32
CA TYR A 486 5.04 -11.38 20.97
C TYR A 486 5.24 -10.82 22.39
N ILE A 487 6.09 -11.48 23.19
CA ILE A 487 6.41 -11.06 24.56
C ILE A 487 7.04 -9.66 24.55
N SER A 488 8.00 -9.44 23.67
CA SER A 488 8.69 -8.15 23.54
C SER A 488 7.76 -7.05 23.05
N SER A 489 6.92 -7.33 22.05
CA SER A 489 5.93 -6.38 21.53
C SER A 489 4.92 -5.96 22.60
N ILE A 490 4.35 -6.91 23.36
CA ILE A 490 3.43 -6.59 24.45
C ILE A 490 4.13 -5.76 25.52
N LYS A 491 5.29 -6.19 25.98
CA LYS A 491 6.01 -5.51 27.07
C LYS A 491 6.46 -4.10 26.70
N TYR A 492 7.20 -3.97 25.61
CA TYR A 492 7.94 -2.75 25.27
C TYR A 492 7.16 -1.82 24.32
N ALA A 493 6.45 -2.38 23.35
CA ALA A 493 5.73 -1.59 22.35
C ALA A 493 4.26 -1.29 22.74
N ILE A 494 3.69 -1.99 23.72
CA ILE A 494 2.33 -1.75 24.22
C ILE A 494 2.35 -1.26 25.67
N ILE A 495 2.65 -2.14 26.63
CA ILE A 495 2.54 -1.83 28.07
C ILE A 495 3.43 -0.65 28.47
N GLN A 496 4.71 -0.67 28.08
CA GLN A 496 5.62 0.42 28.42
C GLN A 496 5.24 1.73 27.73
N GLN A 497 4.73 1.70 26.50
CA GLN A 497 4.25 2.90 25.81
C GLN A 497 3.01 3.49 26.50
N ILE A 498 2.10 2.66 27.00
CA ILE A 498 0.96 3.12 27.82
C ILE A 498 1.45 3.72 29.14
N CYS A 499 2.40 3.07 29.82
CA CYS A 499 2.84 3.49 31.15
C CYS A 499 3.74 4.74 31.10
N ASN A 500 4.65 4.82 30.14
CA ASN A 500 5.67 5.86 30.01
C ASN A 500 5.74 6.38 28.56
N PRO A 501 4.66 6.99 28.04
CA PRO A 501 4.64 7.50 26.68
C PRO A 501 5.64 8.66 26.52
N SER A 502 6.26 8.74 25.34
CA SER A 502 7.03 9.93 24.95
C SER A 502 6.11 11.16 24.95
N PRO A 503 6.49 12.29 25.58
CA PRO A 503 5.62 13.45 25.71
C PRO A 503 5.02 13.92 24.38
N CYS A 504 5.81 13.91 23.31
CA CYS A 504 5.40 14.34 21.97
C CYS A 504 4.39 13.40 21.30
N PHE A 505 4.26 12.14 21.75
CA PHE A 505 3.36 11.13 21.21
C PHE A 505 2.29 10.66 22.18
N LYS A 506 2.18 11.27 23.37
CA LYS A 506 1.26 10.82 24.42
C LYS A 506 -0.18 10.71 23.93
N ASP A 507 -0.66 11.71 23.21
CA ASP A 507 -2.04 11.71 22.70
C ASP A 507 -2.26 10.67 21.60
N VAL A 508 -1.25 10.45 20.73
CA VAL A 508 -1.27 9.39 19.71
C VAL A 508 -1.37 8.02 20.38
N ILE A 509 -0.49 7.76 21.35
CA ILE A 509 -0.40 6.49 22.07
C ILE A 509 -1.71 6.20 22.81
N TYR A 510 -2.22 7.16 23.60
CA TYR A 510 -3.44 6.97 24.36
C TYR A 510 -4.66 6.79 23.46
N THR A 511 -4.76 7.58 22.38
CA THR A 511 -5.88 7.46 21.44
C THR A 511 -5.85 6.14 20.67
N HIS A 512 -4.67 5.72 20.21
CA HIS A 512 -4.47 4.43 19.54
C HIS A 512 -4.90 3.26 20.42
N PHE A 513 -4.34 3.17 21.63
CA PHE A 513 -4.63 2.07 22.54
C PHE A 513 -6.06 2.11 23.07
N TRP A 514 -6.62 3.30 23.32
CA TRP A 514 -8.02 3.42 23.72
C TRP A 514 -8.95 2.91 22.61
N LEU A 515 -8.77 3.33 21.36
CA LEU A 515 -9.65 2.88 20.26
C LEU A 515 -9.55 1.37 20.02
N LYS A 516 -8.34 0.80 20.09
CA LYS A 516 -8.06 -0.60 19.70
C LYS A 516 -8.00 -1.58 20.87
N ARG A 517 -8.26 -1.15 22.11
CA ARG A 517 -8.16 -2.00 23.32
C ARG A 517 -8.89 -3.34 23.25
N ASN A 518 -10.08 -3.40 22.64
CA ASN A 518 -10.82 -4.66 22.47
C ASN A 518 -10.10 -5.61 21.50
N GLU A 519 -9.67 -5.10 20.34
CA GLU A 519 -8.91 -5.85 19.32
C GLU A 519 -7.57 -6.35 19.88
N ILE A 520 -6.87 -5.50 20.64
CA ILE A 520 -5.59 -5.86 21.25
C ILE A 520 -5.76 -7.00 22.25
N CYS A 521 -6.84 -7.01 23.05
CA CYS A 521 -7.11 -8.14 23.93
C CYS A 521 -7.36 -9.43 23.13
N GLU A 522 -8.14 -9.37 22.05
CA GLU A 522 -8.38 -10.53 21.18
C GLU A 522 -7.11 -11.02 20.48
N GLN A 523 -6.24 -10.10 20.05
CA GLN A 523 -4.94 -10.39 19.47
C GLN A 523 -4.05 -11.16 20.45
N VAL A 524 -3.89 -10.67 21.68
CA VAL A 524 -3.02 -11.33 22.66
C VAL A 524 -3.56 -12.70 23.04
N GLN A 525 -4.88 -12.88 23.15
CA GLN A 525 -5.49 -14.19 23.34
C GLN A 525 -5.19 -15.16 22.18
N LYS A 526 -5.18 -14.67 20.92
CA LYS A 526 -4.79 -15.47 19.76
C LYS A 526 -3.30 -15.85 19.82
N TRP A 527 -2.43 -14.94 20.25
CA TRP A 527 -0.99 -15.21 20.43
C TRP A 527 -0.71 -16.26 21.51
N ILE A 528 -1.42 -16.20 22.65
CA ILE A 528 -1.36 -17.24 23.70
C ILE A 528 -1.73 -18.60 23.11
N LYS A 529 -2.89 -18.71 22.45
CA LYS A 529 -3.35 -19.96 21.82
C LYS A 529 -2.38 -20.49 20.76
N ASN A 530 -1.72 -19.60 20.03
CA ASN A 530 -0.71 -19.99 19.04
C ASN A 530 0.50 -20.64 19.73
N ALA A 531 1.02 -20.03 20.80
CA ALA A 531 2.11 -20.61 21.60
C ALA A 531 1.73 -21.97 22.22
N GLU A 532 0.52 -22.10 22.78
CA GLU A 532 0.00 -23.38 23.32
C GLU A 532 -0.17 -24.46 22.25
N SER A 533 -0.53 -24.07 21.03
CA SER A 533 -0.68 -25.02 19.92
C SER A 533 0.69 -25.53 19.46
N ASN A 534 1.69 -24.64 19.40
CA ASN A 534 3.07 -25.02 19.09
C ASN A 534 3.69 -25.88 20.20
N SER A 535 3.33 -25.70 21.47
CA SER A 535 3.85 -26.53 22.57
C SER A 535 3.41 -27.99 22.51
N LYS A 536 2.33 -28.31 21.80
CA LYS A 536 1.81 -29.69 21.67
C LYS A 536 2.45 -30.48 20.53
N ASN A 537 3.01 -29.80 19.53
CA ASN A 537 3.40 -30.39 18.24
C ASN A 537 4.86 -30.06 17.86
N SER A 538 5.75 -29.84 18.83
CA SER A 538 7.11 -29.38 18.58
C SER A 538 8.14 -30.05 19.49
N GLU A 539 9.35 -30.27 18.95
CA GLU A 539 10.53 -30.65 19.74
C GLU A 539 10.92 -29.58 20.78
N ARG A 540 10.48 -28.32 20.60
CA ARG A 540 10.66 -27.18 21.51
C ARG A 540 9.48 -26.95 22.46
N ALA A 541 8.73 -28.02 22.76
CA ALA A 541 7.48 -27.97 23.54
C ALA A 541 7.58 -27.16 24.85
N ALA A 542 8.63 -27.39 25.64
CA ALA A 542 8.83 -26.74 26.93
C ALA A 542 9.02 -25.22 26.80
N GLU A 543 9.72 -24.76 25.76
CA GLU A 543 9.98 -23.34 25.56
C GLU A 543 8.72 -22.61 25.06
N PHE A 544 7.94 -23.23 24.17
CA PHE A 544 6.63 -22.67 23.77
C PHE A 544 5.64 -22.61 24.94
N LEU A 545 5.66 -23.60 25.84
CA LEU A 545 4.85 -23.58 27.05
C LEU A 545 5.25 -22.40 27.96
N ALA A 546 6.55 -22.20 28.20
CA ALA A 546 7.05 -21.07 28.96
C ALA A 546 6.65 -19.72 28.34
N ILE A 547 6.72 -19.60 27.00
CA ILE A 547 6.26 -18.40 26.29
C ILE A 547 4.76 -18.18 26.52
N SER A 548 3.93 -19.22 26.41
CA SER A 548 2.48 -19.11 26.65
C SER A 548 2.16 -18.62 28.07
N GLU A 549 2.84 -19.17 29.08
CA GLU A 549 2.67 -18.76 30.47
C GLU A 549 3.06 -17.28 30.67
N MET A 550 4.19 -16.85 30.10
CA MET A 550 4.62 -15.45 30.13
C MET A 550 3.61 -14.51 29.44
N LEU A 551 3.11 -14.88 28.27
CA LEU A 551 2.10 -14.11 27.54
C LEU A 551 0.80 -14.01 28.35
N THR A 552 0.42 -15.08 29.06
CA THR A 552 -0.76 -15.09 29.93
C THR A 552 -0.62 -14.11 31.09
N VAL A 553 0.56 -14.06 31.73
CA VAL A 553 0.85 -13.07 32.80
C VAL A 553 0.79 -11.64 32.25
N GLN A 554 1.45 -11.38 31.11
CA GLN A 554 1.43 -10.06 30.48
C GLN A 554 0.04 -9.64 30.01
N TYR A 555 -0.79 -10.59 29.57
CA TYR A 555 -2.17 -10.31 29.17
C TYR A 555 -3.00 -9.77 30.34
N GLN A 556 -2.84 -10.32 31.54
CA GLN A 556 -3.55 -9.82 32.72
C GLN A 556 -3.10 -8.40 33.09
N GLU A 557 -1.79 -8.12 33.02
CA GLU A 557 -1.26 -6.77 33.22
C GLU A 557 -1.82 -5.80 32.17
N LEU A 558 -1.77 -6.18 30.90
CA LEU A 558 -2.25 -5.39 29.78
C LEU A 558 -3.74 -5.02 29.93
N LYS A 559 -4.59 -5.99 30.29
CA LYS A 559 -6.02 -5.73 30.56
C LYS A 559 -6.22 -4.64 31.62
N ASN A 560 -5.46 -4.70 32.71
CA ASN A 560 -5.52 -3.71 33.77
C ASN A 560 -5.05 -2.34 33.30
N LYS A 561 -4.00 -2.27 32.48
CA LYS A 561 -3.53 -0.99 31.92
C LYS A 561 -4.53 -0.39 30.93
N LEU A 562 -5.11 -1.21 30.06
CA LEU A 562 -6.11 -0.76 29.08
C LEU A 562 -7.42 -0.31 29.75
N SER A 563 -7.83 -0.92 30.86
CA SER A 563 -9.03 -0.50 31.60
C SER A 563 -8.84 0.85 32.32
N MET A 564 -7.60 1.19 32.68
CA MET A 564 -7.25 2.44 33.34
C MET A 564 -6.94 3.60 32.36
N LEU A 565 -6.96 3.35 31.03
CA LEU A 565 -6.72 4.40 30.05
C LEU A 565 -7.82 5.48 30.12
N PRO A 566 -7.45 6.77 30.22
CA PRO A 566 -8.43 7.84 30.19
C PRO A 566 -9.09 7.91 28.82
N THR A 567 -10.39 8.21 28.78
CA THR A 567 -11.09 8.46 27.53
C THR A 567 -10.54 9.73 26.86
N PRO A 568 -10.03 9.65 25.61
CA PRO A 568 -9.57 10.82 24.88
C PRO A 568 -10.68 11.88 24.76
N GLN A 569 -10.32 13.16 24.83
CA GLN A 569 -11.29 14.25 24.94
C GLN A 569 -12.27 14.30 23.76
N ASN A 570 -11.77 14.00 22.55
CA ASN A 570 -12.52 13.93 21.29
C ASN A 570 -13.36 12.65 21.11
N LEU A 571 -13.34 11.73 22.08
CA LEU A 571 -14.02 10.43 22.02
C LEU A 571 -15.00 10.19 23.18
N LYS A 572 -15.32 11.22 23.97
CA LYS A 572 -16.23 11.09 25.14
C LYS A 572 -17.63 10.60 24.76
N ASP A 573 -18.12 11.00 23.59
CA ASP A 573 -19.46 10.67 23.10
C ASP A 573 -19.48 9.39 22.23
N PHE A 574 -18.32 8.76 22.00
CA PHE A 574 -18.22 7.56 21.18
C PHE A 574 -18.42 6.29 22.01
N ASP A 575 -19.50 5.55 21.74
CA ASP A 575 -19.82 4.31 22.44
C ASP A 575 -18.93 3.14 21.99
N ASN A 576 -17.70 3.10 22.50
CA ASN A 576 -16.80 1.95 22.39
C ASN A 576 -16.65 1.34 23.78
N LYS A 577 -17.53 0.42 24.19
CA LYS A 577 -17.44 -0.21 25.52
C LYS A 577 -16.23 -1.14 25.56
N PHE A 578 -15.47 -1.09 26.67
CA PHE A 578 -14.40 -2.05 26.89
C PHE A 578 -15.02 -3.36 27.37
N VAL A 579 -15.00 -4.39 26.52
CA VAL A 579 -15.56 -5.71 26.86
C VAL A 579 -14.42 -6.60 27.33
N VAL A 580 -14.22 -6.64 28.64
CA VAL A 580 -13.30 -7.58 29.28
C VAL A 580 -13.99 -8.95 29.27
N LYS A 581 -13.82 -9.74 28.19
CA LYS A 581 -14.17 -11.16 28.25
C LYS A 581 -13.25 -11.81 29.29
N ASN A 582 -13.83 -12.37 30.35
CA ASN A 582 -13.11 -13.10 31.39
C ASN A 582 -12.60 -14.43 30.85
#